data_AF-A0A9D2JE15-F1
#
_entry.id   AF-A0A9D2JE15-F1
#
_cell.length_a   1.000
_cell.length_b   1.000
_cell.length_c   1.000
_cell.angle_alpha   90.00
_cell.angle_beta   90.00
_cell.angle_gamma   90.00
#
_symmetry.space_group_name_H-M   'P 1'
#
loop_
_entity.id
_entity.type
_entity.pdbx_description
1 polymer ?
#
loop_
_entity_poly.entity_id
_entity_poly.type
_entity_poly.pdbx_seq_one_letter_code
_entity_poly.pdbx_strand_id
1 'polypeptide(L)'
;MQQSSGGLVELLLSADNFNELLTTIQYLDVIQSHNASAVSDLVAASEELEQTRSALELQMQEAEAERDRAAEALAAATAARQELQARIEAQAAAEAAERQAAIEAAKAEEGQTFVTESGNEAEVETPSEGSTGAGSIDWNMSKEEFVSSWGARIDAYLAGSPLAGYGTTFAEAAWEYSVDPRFSPAISMVESSQGRYCYRPHNAWGWGGISWSSWEEAIWAHTAGLASGYGGTLTYAGALKYCPPNADNWYASVLANMQRI
;
A
#
# COMPACT_ATOMS: atom_id res chain seq x y z
N MET A 1 -58.70 46.89 12.02
CA MET A 1 -58.64 47.16 13.48
C MET A 1 -58.90 48.64 13.68
N GLN A 2 -60.16 49.03 13.96
CA GLN A 2 -60.55 50.43 14.10
C GLN A 2 -61.45 50.57 15.33
N GLN A 3 -60.88 50.37 16.52
CA GLN A 3 -61.50 50.69 17.81
C GLN A 3 -60.41 50.95 18.85
N SER A 4 -60.04 52.21 19.08
CA SER A 4 -59.37 52.64 20.33
C SER A 4 -59.49 54.15 20.58
N SER A 5 -59.83 54.96 19.58
CA SER A 5 -59.85 56.42 19.68
C SER A 5 -60.95 57.00 20.60
N GLY A 6 -62.02 56.24 20.89
CA GLY A 6 -63.15 56.71 21.71
C GLY A 6 -62.87 56.71 23.22
N GLY A 7 -62.19 55.69 23.75
CA GLY A 7 -61.98 55.54 25.19
C GLY A 7 -60.87 56.43 25.78
N LEU A 8 -59.90 56.84 24.96
CA LEU A 8 -58.83 57.74 25.40
C LEU A 8 -59.32 59.17 25.62
N VAL A 9 -60.26 59.63 24.78
CA VAL A 9 -60.89 60.95 24.92
C VAL A 9 -61.76 60.97 26.17
N GLU A 10 -62.45 59.87 26.49
CA GLU A 10 -63.26 59.73 27.70
C GLU A 10 -62.40 59.67 28.98
N LEU A 11 -61.27 58.95 28.96
CA LEU A 11 -60.30 58.91 30.06
C LEU A 11 -59.61 60.27 30.32
N LEU A 12 -59.38 61.05 29.26
CA LEU A 12 -58.84 62.42 29.37
C LEU A 12 -59.89 63.41 29.90
N LEU A 13 -61.18 63.19 29.58
CA LEU A 13 -62.29 64.04 30.06
C LEU A 13 -62.78 63.65 31.46
N SER A 14 -62.42 62.47 31.97
CA SER A 14 -62.78 61.99 33.31
C SER A 14 -61.81 62.39 34.43
N ALA A 15 -60.77 63.18 34.14
CA ALA A 15 -59.82 63.64 35.15
C ALA A 15 -60.44 64.74 36.04
N ASP A 16 -60.36 64.59 37.37
CA ASP A 16 -61.07 65.48 38.31
C ASP A 16 -60.41 66.86 38.46
N ASN A 17 -59.12 66.98 38.12
CA ASN A 17 -58.38 68.24 38.18
C ASN A 17 -57.22 68.30 37.18
N PHE A 18 -56.66 69.50 36.99
CA PHE A 18 -55.59 69.76 36.02
C PHE A 18 -54.32 68.94 36.27
N ASN A 19 -53.98 68.62 37.52
CA ASN A 19 -52.79 67.81 37.82
C ASN A 19 -53.01 66.34 37.42
N GLU A 20 -54.21 65.80 37.64
CA GLU A 20 -54.57 64.44 37.20
C GLU A 20 -54.63 64.33 35.67
N LEU A 21 -55.16 65.35 34.99
CA LEU A 21 -55.10 65.46 33.53
C LEU A 21 -53.64 65.46 33.01
N LEU A 22 -52.75 66.22 33.66
CA LEU A 22 -51.34 66.29 33.27
C LEU A 22 -50.62 64.96 33.50
N THR A 23 -50.89 64.27 34.61
CA THR A 23 -50.33 62.95 34.90
C THR A 23 -50.86 61.88 33.93
N THR A 24 -52.14 61.90 33.58
CA THR A 24 -52.72 60.99 32.57
C THR A 24 -52.12 61.24 31.18
N ILE A 25 -51.89 62.49 30.79
CA ILE A 25 -51.19 62.83 29.53
C ILE A 25 -49.74 62.33 29.54
N GLN A 26 -48.99 62.56 30.62
CA GLN A 26 -47.60 62.07 30.76
C GLN A 26 -47.53 60.55 30.76
N TYR A 27 -48.46 59.87 31.44
CA TYR A 27 -48.54 58.41 31.46
C TYR A 27 -48.87 57.82 30.09
N LEU A 28 -49.80 58.44 29.36
CA LEU A 28 -50.12 58.03 27.98
C LEU A 28 -48.94 58.24 27.03
N ASP A 29 -48.17 59.33 27.17
CA ASP A 29 -46.95 59.59 26.40
C ASP A 29 -45.84 58.55 26.69
N VAL A 30 -45.64 58.20 27.97
CA VAL A 30 -44.70 57.14 28.38
C VAL A 30 -45.12 55.77 27.87
N ILE A 31 -46.41 55.42 27.93
CA ILE A 31 -46.90 54.15 27.38
C ILE A 31 -46.81 54.13 25.87
N GLN A 32 -47.16 55.22 25.20
CA GLN A 32 -47.12 55.30 23.74
C GLN A 32 -45.68 55.19 23.24
N SER A 33 -44.73 55.86 23.89
CA SER A 33 -43.31 55.73 23.57
C SER A 33 -42.77 54.32 23.86
N HIS A 34 -43.08 53.73 25.02
CA HIS A 34 -42.70 52.36 25.34
C HIS A 34 -43.29 51.33 24.35
N ASN A 35 -44.57 51.47 24.01
CA ASN A 35 -45.23 50.60 23.05
C ASN A 35 -44.66 50.78 21.63
N ALA A 36 -44.32 52.01 21.24
CA ALA A 36 -43.65 52.28 19.97
C ALA A 36 -42.26 51.63 19.91
N SER A 37 -41.48 51.72 20.99
CA SER A 37 -40.18 51.04 21.11
C SER A 37 -40.32 49.52 21.06
N ALA A 38 -41.25 48.93 21.82
CA ALA A 38 -41.48 47.49 21.83
C ALA A 38 -41.93 46.95 20.46
N VAL A 39 -42.72 47.72 19.70
CA VAL A 39 -43.09 47.37 18.32
C VAL A 39 -41.87 47.45 17.40
N SER A 40 -41.03 48.46 17.54
CA SER A 40 -39.79 48.58 16.75
C SER A 40 -38.83 47.42 17.01
N ASP A 41 -38.65 47.04 18.27
CA ASP A 41 -37.78 45.92 18.67
C ASP A 41 -38.34 44.58 18.16
N LEU A 42 -39.66 44.39 18.21
CA LEU A 42 -40.32 43.21 17.67
C LEU A 42 -40.15 43.10 16.15
N VAL A 43 -40.23 44.22 15.42
CA VAL A 43 -39.98 44.26 13.98
C VAL A 43 -38.53 43.90 13.68
N ALA A 44 -37.56 44.47 14.39
CA ALA A 44 -36.14 44.14 14.22
C ALA A 44 -35.86 42.65 14.51
N ALA A 45 -36.41 42.11 15.59
CA ALA A 45 -36.26 40.69 15.92
C ALA A 45 -36.94 39.77 14.88
N SER A 46 -38.07 40.19 14.30
CA SER A 46 -38.73 39.49 13.21
C SER A 46 -37.85 39.42 11.96
N GLU A 47 -37.23 40.54 11.59
CA GLU A 47 -36.33 40.62 10.43
C GLU A 47 -35.06 39.76 10.63
N GLU A 48 -34.45 39.82 11.81
CA GLU A 48 -33.28 38.99 12.15
C GLU A 48 -33.62 37.49 12.13
N LEU A 49 -34.79 37.11 12.64
CA LEU A 49 -35.25 35.72 12.64
C LEU A 49 -35.52 35.22 11.22
N GLU A 50 -36.07 36.05 10.33
CA GLU A 50 -36.27 35.70 8.92
C GLU A 50 -34.93 35.51 8.20
N GLN A 51 -33.97 36.43 8.40
CA GLN A 51 -32.62 36.30 7.84
C GLN A 51 -31.91 35.05 8.35
N THR A 52 -31.99 34.79 9.66
CA THR A 52 -31.39 33.60 10.28
C THR A 52 -31.99 32.30 9.73
N ARG A 53 -33.31 32.26 9.55
CA ARG A 53 -33.99 31.10 8.94
C ARG A 53 -33.53 30.85 7.52
N SER A 54 -33.46 31.90 6.69
CA SER A 54 -32.99 31.77 5.31
C SER A 54 -31.52 31.30 5.24
N ALA A 55 -30.66 31.85 6.09
CA ALA A 55 -29.26 31.43 6.18
C ALA A 55 -29.12 29.97 6.64
N LEU A 56 -29.92 29.55 7.63
CA LEU A 56 -29.92 28.17 8.12
C LEU A 56 -30.40 27.20 7.05
N GLU A 57 -31.45 27.52 6.31
CA GLU A 57 -31.93 26.68 5.19
C GLU A 57 -30.85 26.48 4.12
N LEU A 58 -30.13 27.54 3.76
CA LEU A 58 -29.02 27.45 2.82
C LEU A 58 -27.89 26.56 3.36
N GLN A 59 -27.48 26.76 4.62
CA GLN A 59 -26.44 25.95 5.25
C GLN A 59 -26.84 24.47 5.34
N MET A 60 -28.12 24.18 5.61
CA MET A 60 -28.62 22.81 5.63
C MET A 60 -28.56 22.16 4.24
N GLN A 61 -28.92 22.89 3.19
CA GLN A 61 -28.80 22.40 1.80
C GLN A 61 -27.35 22.15 1.40
N GLU A 62 -26.43 23.07 1.75
CA GLU A 62 -25.00 22.89 1.50
C GLU A 62 -24.44 21.70 2.26
N ALA A 63 -24.78 21.54 3.54
CA ALA A 63 -24.34 20.42 4.36
C ALA A 63 -24.86 19.07 3.84
N GLU A 64 -26.10 19.02 3.35
CA GLU A 64 -26.65 17.83 2.70
C GLU A 64 -25.92 17.51 1.39
N ALA A 65 -25.68 18.52 0.54
CA ALA A 65 -24.92 18.34 -0.68
C ALA A 65 -23.48 17.85 -0.42
N GLU A 66 -22.81 18.39 0.61
CA GLU A 66 -21.48 17.92 1.02
C GLU A 66 -21.52 16.49 1.58
N ARG A 67 -22.55 16.14 2.37
CA ARG A 67 -22.73 14.77 2.86
C ARG A 67 -22.88 13.79 1.71
N ASP A 68 -23.67 14.13 0.71
CA ASP A 68 -23.93 13.26 -0.45
C ASP A 68 -22.66 13.12 -1.30
N ARG A 69 -21.92 14.20 -1.55
CA ARG A 69 -20.60 14.15 -2.21
C ARG A 69 -19.59 13.29 -1.44
N ALA A 70 -19.57 13.40 -0.11
CA ALA A 70 -18.69 12.60 0.73
C ALA A 70 -19.06 11.10 0.68
N ALA A 71 -20.35 10.79 0.66
CA ALA A 71 -20.84 9.42 0.52
C ALA A 71 -20.46 8.82 -0.85
N GLU A 72 -20.61 9.58 -1.93
CA GLU A 72 -20.18 9.18 -3.28
C GLU A 72 -18.66 8.96 -3.36
N ALA A 73 -17.87 9.87 -2.78
CA ALA A 73 -16.41 9.76 -2.76
C ALA A 73 -15.95 8.50 -1.98
N LEU A 74 -16.59 8.20 -0.84
CA LEU A 74 -16.30 6.99 -0.07
C LEU A 74 -16.66 5.72 -0.85
N ALA A 75 -17.81 5.72 -1.54
CA ALA A 75 -18.24 4.59 -2.36
C ALA A 75 -17.25 4.35 -3.51
N ALA A 76 -16.82 5.41 -4.21
CA ALA A 76 -15.82 5.33 -5.27
C ALA A 76 -14.47 4.82 -4.77
N ALA A 77 -13.98 5.32 -3.62
CA ALA A 77 -12.74 4.86 -3.01
C ALA A 77 -12.81 3.37 -2.59
N THR A 78 -13.96 2.94 -2.07
CA THR A 78 -14.19 1.54 -1.69
C THR A 78 -14.19 0.63 -2.91
N ALA A 79 -14.89 1.03 -3.98
CA ALA A 79 -14.92 0.28 -5.24
C ALA A 79 -13.52 0.19 -5.87
N ALA A 80 -12.76 1.28 -5.91
CA ALA A 80 -11.38 1.29 -6.41
C ALA A 80 -10.46 0.36 -5.61
N ARG A 81 -10.61 0.33 -4.28
CA ARG A 81 -9.85 -0.61 -3.42
C ARG A 81 -10.23 -2.06 -3.70
N GLN A 82 -11.52 -2.35 -3.86
CA GLN A 82 -12.00 -3.70 -4.19
C GLN A 82 -11.49 -4.17 -5.55
N GLU A 83 -11.51 -3.30 -6.56
CA GLU A 83 -10.97 -3.62 -7.88
C GLU A 83 -9.46 -3.87 -7.83
N LEU A 84 -8.71 -3.03 -7.12
CA LEU A 84 -7.28 -3.22 -6.94
C LEU A 84 -6.98 -4.55 -6.23
N GLN A 85 -7.72 -4.86 -5.16
CA GLN A 85 -7.58 -6.13 -4.44
C GLN A 85 -7.87 -7.32 -5.35
N ALA A 86 -8.94 -7.27 -6.15
CA ALA A 86 -9.27 -8.32 -7.11
C ALA A 86 -8.18 -8.50 -8.19
N ARG A 87 -7.55 -7.40 -8.64
CA ARG A 87 -6.43 -7.47 -9.58
C ARG A 87 -5.19 -8.12 -8.96
N ILE A 88 -4.86 -7.77 -7.71
CA ILE A 88 -3.73 -8.36 -6.97
C ILE A 88 -3.98 -9.87 -6.78
N GLU A 89 -5.17 -10.26 -6.36
CA GLU A 89 -5.55 -11.67 -6.18
C GLU A 89 -5.51 -12.45 -7.50
N ALA A 90 -6.01 -11.86 -8.59
CA ALA A 90 -5.96 -12.48 -9.91
C ALA A 90 -4.52 -12.65 -10.41
N GLN A 91 -3.64 -11.66 -10.20
CA GLN A 91 -2.22 -11.75 -10.54
C GLN A 91 -1.52 -12.83 -9.70
N ALA A 92 -1.77 -12.86 -8.39
CA ALA A 92 -1.19 -13.87 -7.50
C ALA A 92 -1.66 -15.29 -7.84
N ALA A 93 -2.93 -15.46 -8.23
CA ALA A 93 -3.48 -16.74 -8.67
C ALA A 93 -2.88 -17.18 -10.02
N ALA A 94 -2.72 -16.25 -10.97
CA ALA A 94 -2.08 -16.54 -12.25
C ALA A 94 -0.62 -16.97 -12.06
N GLU A 95 0.15 -16.23 -11.25
CA GLU A 95 1.54 -16.58 -10.94
C GLU A 95 1.62 -17.91 -10.17
N ALA A 96 0.71 -18.20 -9.25
CA ALA A 96 0.64 -19.51 -8.59
C ALA A 96 0.38 -20.66 -9.58
N ALA A 97 -0.51 -20.46 -10.55
CA ALA A 97 -0.80 -21.45 -11.58
C ALA A 97 0.40 -21.69 -12.51
N GLU A 98 1.09 -20.62 -12.94
CA GLU A 98 2.32 -20.73 -13.74
C GLU A 98 3.42 -21.49 -13.00
N ARG A 99 3.65 -21.16 -11.73
CA ARG A 99 4.63 -21.87 -10.88
C ARG A 99 4.29 -23.35 -10.73
N GLN A 100 3.03 -23.69 -10.50
CA GLN A 100 2.59 -25.07 -10.38
C GLN A 100 2.78 -25.84 -11.69
N ALA A 101 2.41 -25.24 -12.82
CA ALA A 101 2.58 -25.85 -14.14
C ALA A 101 4.07 -26.09 -14.47
N ALA A 102 4.95 -25.14 -14.16
CA ALA A 102 6.38 -25.27 -14.34
C ALA A 102 6.97 -26.42 -13.50
N ILE A 103 6.55 -26.54 -12.23
CA ILE A 103 6.97 -27.64 -11.36
C ILE A 103 6.46 -28.98 -11.88
N GLU A 104 5.20 -29.06 -12.34
CA GLU A 104 4.64 -30.28 -12.91
C GLU A 104 5.35 -30.71 -14.21
N ALA A 105 5.69 -29.76 -15.08
CA ALA A 105 6.48 -30.02 -16.28
C ALA A 105 7.88 -30.54 -15.91
N ALA A 106 8.58 -29.86 -15.00
CA ALA A 106 9.91 -30.28 -14.55
C ALA A 106 9.92 -31.65 -13.84
N LYS A 107 8.84 -32.02 -13.13
CA LYS A 107 8.68 -33.37 -12.53
C LYS A 107 8.71 -34.49 -13.56
N ALA A 108 8.27 -34.25 -14.80
CA ALA A 108 8.38 -35.26 -15.85
C ALA A 108 9.83 -35.47 -16.33
N GLU A 109 10.71 -34.49 -16.08
CA GLU A 109 12.10 -34.47 -16.50
C GLU A 109 13.08 -34.61 -15.32
N GLU A 110 12.58 -34.89 -14.11
CA GLU A 110 13.41 -35.00 -12.90
C GLU A 110 14.57 -36.00 -13.09
N GLY A 111 15.77 -35.56 -12.71
CA GLY A 111 17.01 -36.32 -12.87
C GLY A 111 17.57 -36.35 -14.30
N GLN A 112 16.90 -35.73 -15.29
CA GLN A 112 17.50 -35.44 -16.59
C GLN A 112 18.37 -34.19 -16.52
N THR A 113 19.11 -33.90 -17.59
CA THR A 113 19.92 -32.69 -17.71
C THR A 113 19.30 -31.70 -18.69
N PHE A 114 19.43 -30.42 -18.40
CA PHE A 114 19.11 -29.32 -19.31
C PHE A 114 20.32 -28.39 -19.46
N VAL A 115 20.31 -27.59 -20.52
CA VAL A 115 21.39 -26.64 -20.81
C VAL A 115 20.98 -25.25 -20.30
N THR A 116 21.80 -24.66 -19.44
CA THR A 116 21.60 -23.29 -18.96
C THR A 116 21.96 -22.27 -20.05
N GLU A 117 21.58 -21.00 -19.87
CA GLU A 117 21.89 -19.95 -20.84
C GLU A 117 23.42 -19.73 -21.01
N SER A 118 24.19 -20.05 -19.96
CA SER A 118 25.65 -20.04 -20.00
C SER A 118 26.28 -21.22 -20.77
N GLY A 119 25.47 -22.19 -21.18
CA GLY A 119 25.90 -23.38 -21.91
C GLY A 119 26.38 -24.53 -21.02
N ASN A 120 26.17 -24.45 -19.71
CA ASN A 120 26.46 -25.54 -18.79
C ASN A 120 25.30 -26.54 -18.73
N GLU A 121 25.60 -27.79 -18.40
CA GLU A 121 24.57 -28.78 -18.10
C GLU A 121 24.23 -28.75 -16.62
N ALA A 122 22.94 -28.73 -16.30
CA ALA A 122 22.40 -28.78 -14.96
C ALA A 122 21.37 -29.92 -14.85
N GLU A 123 21.29 -30.56 -13.69
CA GLU A 123 20.26 -31.56 -13.40
C GLU A 123 18.92 -30.88 -13.10
N VAL A 124 17.84 -31.45 -13.62
CA VAL A 124 16.47 -31.04 -13.28
C VAL A 124 16.18 -31.56 -11.88
N GLU A 125 16.07 -30.63 -10.93
CA GLU A 125 15.73 -30.90 -9.55
C GLU A 125 14.35 -30.33 -9.25
N THR A 126 13.50 -31.11 -8.58
CA THR A 126 12.17 -30.62 -8.21
C THR A 126 12.08 -30.26 -6.72
N PRO A 127 11.27 -29.25 -6.36
CA PRO A 127 11.05 -28.90 -4.96
C PRO A 127 10.38 -30.06 -4.19
N SER A 128 10.80 -30.26 -2.95
CA SER A 128 10.27 -31.31 -2.08
C SER A 128 8.84 -31.02 -1.61
N GLU A 129 7.93 -32.00 -1.73
CA GLU A 129 6.55 -31.88 -1.27
C GLU A 129 6.50 -31.71 0.25
N GLY A 130 5.77 -30.68 0.72
CA GLY A 130 5.63 -30.37 2.16
C GLY A 130 6.64 -29.39 2.72
N SER A 131 7.67 -29.01 1.97
CA SER A 131 8.42 -27.78 2.25
C SER A 131 7.55 -26.62 1.80
N THR A 132 6.77 -26.05 2.73
CA THR A 132 6.08 -24.77 2.51
C THR A 132 7.12 -23.81 1.98
N GLY A 133 6.98 -23.43 0.70
CA GLY A 133 8.04 -22.86 -0.14
C GLY A 133 8.96 -21.96 0.66
N ALA A 134 10.27 -22.22 0.54
CA ALA A 134 11.38 -21.55 1.23
C ALA A 134 10.85 -20.42 2.13
N GLY A 135 10.65 -20.71 3.43
CA GLY A 135 9.75 -19.96 4.32
C GLY A 135 9.88 -18.43 4.26
N SER A 136 8.80 -17.73 4.62
CA SER A 136 8.71 -16.26 4.59
C SER A 136 9.94 -15.61 5.21
N ILE A 137 10.56 -14.69 4.48
CA ILE A 137 11.67 -13.91 4.98
C ILE A 137 11.12 -12.86 5.94
N ASP A 138 11.64 -12.84 7.16
CA ASP A 138 11.31 -11.80 8.12
C ASP A 138 12.24 -10.60 7.92
N TRP A 139 11.70 -9.53 7.33
CA TRP A 139 12.40 -8.27 7.09
C TRP A 139 12.31 -7.30 8.28
N ASN A 140 11.61 -7.66 9.36
CA ASN A 140 11.46 -6.80 10.54
C ASN A 140 12.56 -6.98 11.59
N MET A 141 13.55 -7.84 11.33
CA MET A 141 14.73 -8.02 12.18
C MET A 141 15.82 -6.97 11.89
N SER A 142 16.81 -6.87 12.76
CA SER A 142 17.98 -6.02 12.48
C SER A 142 18.83 -6.56 11.33
N LYS A 143 19.60 -5.67 10.69
CA LYS A 143 20.54 -6.07 9.62
C LYS A 143 21.53 -7.11 10.15
N GLU A 144 22.03 -6.93 11.36
CA GLU A 144 23.00 -7.82 12.00
C GLU A 144 22.43 -9.21 12.22
N GLU A 145 21.19 -9.31 12.71
CA GLU A 145 20.49 -10.60 12.89
C GLU A 145 20.20 -11.28 11.55
N PHE A 146 19.76 -10.51 10.55
CA PHE A 146 19.52 -11.01 9.19
C PHE A 146 20.79 -11.60 8.58
N VAL A 147 21.88 -10.82 8.58
CA VAL A 147 23.16 -11.22 7.99
C VAL A 147 23.75 -12.41 8.74
N SER A 148 23.66 -12.44 10.07
CA SER A 148 24.12 -13.58 10.87
C SER A 148 23.36 -14.86 10.56
N SER A 149 22.02 -14.79 10.53
CA SER A 149 21.15 -15.95 10.28
C SER A 149 21.28 -16.48 8.87
N TRP A 150 21.11 -15.61 7.86
CA TRP A 150 21.18 -16.01 6.46
C TRP A 150 22.61 -16.29 6.01
N GLY A 151 23.58 -15.53 6.51
CA GLY A 151 24.99 -15.77 6.19
C GLY A 151 25.43 -17.17 6.57
N ALA A 152 25.07 -17.63 7.77
CA ALA A 152 25.41 -18.99 8.23
C ALA A 152 24.71 -20.09 7.39
N ARG A 153 23.44 -19.90 7.02
CA ARG A 153 22.68 -20.85 6.19
C ARG A 153 23.27 -20.96 4.78
N ILE A 154 23.55 -19.81 4.17
CA ILE A 154 24.14 -19.76 2.83
C ILE A 154 25.56 -20.34 2.86
N ASP A 155 26.37 -20.03 3.88
CA ASP A 155 27.72 -20.58 3.98
C ASP A 155 27.72 -22.11 4.11
N ALA A 156 26.79 -22.66 4.91
CA ALA A 156 26.58 -24.10 5.01
C ALA A 156 26.18 -24.72 3.66
N TYR A 157 25.30 -24.06 2.91
CA TYR A 157 24.89 -24.49 1.57
C TYR A 157 26.04 -24.43 0.54
N LEU A 158 26.93 -23.44 0.65
CA LEU A 158 28.07 -23.25 -0.26
C LEU A 158 29.30 -24.09 0.12
N ALA A 159 29.26 -24.83 1.23
CA ALA A 159 30.40 -25.53 1.78
C ALA A 159 31.08 -26.45 0.75
N GLY A 160 32.40 -26.32 0.61
CA GLY A 160 33.21 -27.11 -0.32
C GLY A 160 33.17 -26.64 -1.78
N SER A 161 32.43 -25.58 -2.11
CA SER A 161 32.43 -24.94 -3.42
C SER A 161 33.47 -23.79 -3.52
N PRO A 162 33.77 -23.29 -4.72
CA PRO A 162 34.52 -22.04 -4.89
C PRO A 162 33.91 -20.80 -4.22
N LEU A 163 32.60 -20.82 -3.92
CA LEU A 163 31.88 -19.77 -3.20
C LEU A 163 31.81 -20.00 -1.68
N ALA A 164 32.44 -21.06 -1.15
CA ALA A 164 32.50 -21.30 0.29
C ALA A 164 33.15 -20.10 1.02
N GLY A 165 32.60 -19.70 2.16
CA GLY A 165 33.04 -18.54 2.94
C GLY A 165 32.33 -17.23 2.58
N TYR A 166 31.56 -17.18 1.48
CA TYR A 166 30.88 -15.95 1.03
C TYR A 166 29.42 -15.82 1.51
N GLY A 167 28.95 -16.68 2.42
CA GLY A 167 27.57 -16.63 2.91
C GLY A 167 27.18 -15.26 3.47
N THR A 168 28.05 -14.65 4.29
CA THR A 168 27.86 -13.29 4.82
C THR A 168 27.72 -12.26 3.69
N THR A 169 28.59 -12.31 2.68
CA THR A 169 28.56 -11.37 1.54
C THR A 169 27.24 -11.47 0.77
N PHE A 170 26.73 -12.69 0.54
CA PHE A 170 25.42 -12.88 -0.07
C PHE A 170 24.30 -12.29 0.78
N ALA A 171 24.32 -12.52 2.10
CA ALA A 171 23.30 -12.00 3.00
C ALA A 171 23.34 -10.46 3.09
N GLU A 172 24.52 -9.85 3.11
CA GLU A 172 24.67 -8.39 3.09
C GLU A 172 24.14 -7.77 1.79
N ALA A 173 24.48 -8.35 0.64
CA ALA A 173 23.98 -7.88 -0.64
C ALA A 173 22.46 -8.07 -0.76
N ALA A 174 21.93 -9.19 -0.27
CA ALA A 174 20.50 -9.47 -0.25
C ALA A 174 19.74 -8.45 0.62
N TRP A 175 20.29 -8.11 1.79
CA TRP A 175 19.74 -7.06 2.65
C TRP A 175 19.73 -5.71 1.94
N GLU A 176 20.87 -5.29 1.37
CA GLU A 176 21.00 -3.97 0.73
C GLU A 176 20.01 -3.78 -0.42
N TYR A 177 19.81 -4.83 -1.22
CA TYR A 177 18.97 -4.75 -2.42
C TYR A 177 17.56 -5.31 -2.24
N SER A 178 17.19 -5.70 -1.01
CA SER A 178 15.87 -6.33 -0.72
C SER A 178 15.57 -7.54 -1.62
N VAL A 179 16.58 -8.40 -1.81
CA VAL A 179 16.50 -9.63 -2.61
C VAL A 179 16.35 -10.82 -1.67
N ASP A 180 15.59 -11.83 -2.06
CA ASP A 180 15.54 -13.11 -1.34
C ASP A 180 16.97 -13.67 -1.19
N PRO A 181 17.48 -13.83 0.05
CA PRO A 181 18.87 -14.19 0.29
C PRO A 181 19.26 -15.57 -0.28
N ARG A 182 18.28 -16.41 -0.61
CA ARG A 182 18.49 -17.74 -1.20
C ARG A 182 18.62 -17.69 -2.72
N PHE A 183 18.09 -16.64 -3.36
CA PHE A 183 17.90 -16.61 -4.81
C PHE A 183 19.23 -16.59 -5.57
N SER A 184 20.12 -15.65 -5.23
CA SER A 184 21.44 -15.53 -5.87
C SER A 184 22.34 -16.77 -5.63
N PRO A 185 22.45 -17.33 -4.40
CA PRO A 185 23.14 -18.60 -4.18
C PRO A 185 22.54 -19.78 -4.95
N ALA A 186 21.22 -19.91 -5.00
CA ALA A 186 20.55 -21.01 -5.70
C ALA A 186 20.79 -20.96 -7.21
N ILE A 187 20.73 -19.77 -7.83
CA ILE A 187 21.08 -19.61 -9.25
C ILE A 187 22.54 -20.05 -9.48
N SER A 188 23.47 -19.70 -8.58
CA SER A 188 24.87 -20.09 -8.75
C SER A 188 25.08 -21.62 -8.80
N MET A 189 24.26 -22.38 -8.07
CA MET A 189 24.27 -23.85 -8.13
C MET A 189 23.80 -24.34 -9.49
N VAL A 190 22.65 -23.85 -9.96
CA VAL A 190 22.07 -24.26 -11.25
C VAL A 190 22.98 -23.86 -12.41
N GLU A 191 23.56 -22.67 -12.38
CA GLU A 191 24.34 -22.13 -13.50
C GLU A 191 25.77 -22.64 -13.56
N SER A 192 26.40 -23.01 -12.45
CA SER A 192 27.84 -23.36 -12.45
C SER A 192 28.28 -24.30 -11.34
N SER A 193 27.35 -24.96 -10.66
CA SER A 193 27.62 -25.75 -9.46
C SER A 193 28.38 -24.94 -8.40
N GLN A 194 27.86 -23.75 -8.09
CA GLN A 194 28.40 -22.80 -7.12
C GLN A 194 29.81 -22.30 -7.47
N GLY A 195 30.03 -22.01 -8.76
CA GLY A 195 31.28 -21.45 -9.27
C GLY A 195 32.32 -22.48 -9.71
N ARG A 196 32.03 -23.79 -9.69
CA ARG A 196 32.95 -24.83 -10.18
C ARG A 196 33.14 -24.76 -11.69
N TYR A 197 32.08 -24.46 -12.42
CA TYR A 197 32.05 -24.42 -13.88
C TYR A 197 31.62 -23.03 -14.35
N CYS A 198 32.40 -22.01 -14.02
CA CYS A 198 32.04 -20.65 -14.38
C CYS A 198 32.07 -20.41 -15.89
N TYR A 199 31.09 -19.64 -16.37
CA TYR A 199 31.07 -19.13 -17.74
C TYR A 199 32.30 -18.26 -18.06
N ARG A 200 32.70 -17.43 -17.09
CA ARG A 200 33.85 -16.51 -17.12
C ARG A 200 34.45 -16.34 -15.71
N PRO A 201 35.67 -15.81 -15.55
CA PRO A 201 36.26 -15.58 -14.24
C PRO A 201 35.31 -14.87 -13.27
N HIS A 202 35.11 -15.48 -12.09
CA HIS A 202 34.19 -15.07 -11.03
C HIS A 202 32.72 -14.89 -11.47
N ASN A 203 32.29 -15.54 -12.56
CA ASN A 203 30.90 -15.49 -13.04
C ASN A 203 30.20 -16.84 -12.85
N ALA A 204 29.66 -17.03 -11.64
CA ALA A 204 28.95 -18.25 -11.26
C ALA A 204 27.50 -18.32 -11.79
N TRP A 205 26.99 -17.27 -12.43
CA TRP A 205 25.58 -17.13 -12.80
C TRP A 205 25.35 -17.06 -14.31
N GLY A 206 26.41 -17.09 -15.13
CA GLY A 206 26.26 -16.88 -16.57
C GLY A 206 25.89 -15.44 -16.97
N TRP A 207 26.08 -14.48 -16.06
CA TRP A 207 25.48 -13.17 -16.18
C TRP A 207 26.23 -12.27 -17.18
N GLY A 208 25.50 -11.65 -18.10
CA GLY A 208 25.93 -10.48 -18.88
C GLY A 208 27.16 -10.64 -19.78
N GLY A 209 27.67 -11.86 -19.98
CA GLY A 209 28.89 -12.06 -20.76
C GLY A 209 30.17 -11.51 -20.11
N ILE A 210 30.14 -11.19 -18.81
CA ILE A 210 31.19 -10.45 -18.10
C ILE A 210 32.07 -11.33 -17.21
N SER A 211 33.25 -10.82 -16.87
CA SER A 211 34.14 -11.36 -15.83
C SER A 211 34.26 -10.33 -14.71
N TRP A 212 34.47 -10.81 -13.48
CA TRP A 212 34.76 -9.94 -12.33
C TRP A 212 36.14 -10.22 -11.74
N SER A 213 36.64 -9.26 -10.96
CA SER A 213 37.97 -9.36 -10.34
C SER A 213 37.95 -10.21 -9.06
N SER A 214 36.79 -10.32 -8.41
CA SER A 214 36.59 -11.13 -7.21
C SER A 214 35.16 -11.66 -7.10
N TRP A 215 34.96 -12.69 -6.26
CA TRP A 215 33.63 -13.18 -5.90
C TRP A 215 32.78 -12.12 -5.21
N GLU A 216 33.37 -11.31 -4.33
CA GLU A 216 32.65 -10.26 -3.63
C GLU A 216 32.05 -9.24 -4.60
N GLU A 217 32.85 -8.74 -5.54
CA GLU A 217 32.37 -7.84 -6.61
C GLU A 217 31.22 -8.47 -7.40
N ALA A 218 31.37 -9.75 -7.76
CA ALA A 218 30.41 -10.47 -8.56
C ALA A 218 29.08 -10.71 -7.81
N ILE A 219 29.13 -11.07 -6.52
CA ILE A 219 27.95 -11.28 -5.67
C ILE A 219 27.15 -10.00 -5.53
N TRP A 220 27.81 -8.88 -5.23
CA TRP A 220 27.16 -7.57 -5.13
C TRP A 220 26.53 -7.15 -6.45
N ALA A 221 27.26 -7.29 -7.57
CA ALA A 221 26.77 -6.94 -8.90
C ALA A 221 25.58 -7.80 -9.33
N HIS A 222 25.65 -9.12 -9.13
CA HIS A 222 24.57 -10.04 -9.49
C HIS A 222 23.31 -9.75 -8.67
N THR A 223 23.45 -9.55 -7.36
CA THR A 223 22.31 -9.28 -6.48
C THR A 223 21.63 -7.94 -6.82
N ALA A 224 22.39 -6.90 -7.15
CA ALA A 224 21.85 -5.65 -7.68
C ALA A 224 21.10 -5.84 -9.01
N GLY A 225 21.62 -6.70 -9.88
CA GLY A 225 21.00 -7.10 -11.14
C GLY A 225 19.66 -7.81 -10.95
N LEU A 226 19.56 -8.70 -9.95
CA LEU A 226 18.31 -9.38 -9.61
C LEU A 226 17.25 -8.41 -9.07
N ALA A 227 17.64 -7.46 -8.21
CA ALA A 227 16.71 -6.46 -7.70
C ALA A 227 16.15 -5.58 -8.83
N SER A 228 17.02 -5.05 -9.68
CA SER A 228 16.63 -4.13 -10.76
C SER A 228 15.94 -4.82 -11.94
N GLY A 229 16.34 -6.05 -12.27
CA GLY A 229 15.92 -6.75 -13.48
C GLY A 229 14.87 -7.82 -13.29
N TYR A 230 14.70 -8.34 -12.07
CA TYR A 230 13.90 -9.53 -11.77
C TYR A 230 12.98 -9.37 -10.54
N GLY A 231 13.01 -8.22 -9.86
CA GLY A 231 12.16 -7.94 -8.71
C GLY A 231 12.61 -8.61 -7.41
N GLY A 232 13.82 -9.17 -7.37
CA GLY A 232 14.44 -9.69 -6.14
C GLY A 232 13.90 -11.01 -5.60
N THR A 233 12.93 -11.64 -6.26
CA THR A 233 12.39 -12.96 -5.87
C THR A 233 12.29 -13.88 -7.09
N LEU A 234 12.25 -15.20 -6.85
CA LEU A 234 12.08 -16.17 -7.92
C LEU A 234 10.63 -16.13 -8.43
N THR A 235 10.45 -15.74 -9.68
CA THR A 235 9.18 -15.76 -10.40
C THR A 235 9.32 -16.58 -11.69
N TYR A 236 8.21 -17.13 -12.19
CA TYR A 236 8.25 -17.86 -13.45
C TYR A 236 8.56 -16.94 -14.64
N ALA A 237 8.01 -15.73 -14.65
CA ALA A 237 8.37 -14.70 -15.63
C ALA A 237 9.88 -14.36 -15.59
N GLY A 238 10.48 -14.36 -14.39
CA GLY A 238 11.92 -14.24 -14.22
C GLY A 238 12.68 -15.40 -14.87
N ALA A 239 12.24 -16.64 -14.67
CA ALA A 239 12.84 -17.82 -15.31
C ALA A 239 12.77 -17.77 -16.84
N LEU A 240 11.62 -17.35 -17.40
CA LEU A 240 11.46 -17.14 -18.85
C LEU A 240 12.43 -16.11 -19.43
N LYS A 241 12.82 -15.12 -18.62
CA LYS A 241 13.82 -14.11 -19.01
C LYS A 241 15.25 -14.62 -18.85
N TYR A 242 15.51 -15.44 -17.82
CA TYR A 242 16.85 -15.88 -17.45
C TYR A 242 17.32 -17.07 -18.30
N CYS A 243 16.46 -18.08 -18.49
CA CYS A 243 16.75 -19.28 -19.27
C CYS A 243 15.54 -19.65 -20.15
N PRO A 244 15.23 -18.86 -21.20
CA PRO A 244 14.01 -19.01 -22.00
C PRO A 244 13.73 -20.41 -22.56
N PRO A 245 14.72 -21.18 -23.10
CA PRO A 245 14.42 -22.49 -23.70
C PRO A 245 14.13 -23.58 -22.67
N ASN A 246 14.54 -23.40 -21.41
CA ASN A 246 14.43 -24.41 -20.34
C ASN A 246 13.83 -23.81 -19.06
N ALA A 247 12.93 -22.82 -19.20
CA ALA A 247 12.45 -22.02 -18.08
C ALA A 247 11.77 -22.84 -16.97
N ASP A 248 11.03 -23.91 -17.34
CA ASP A 248 10.37 -24.80 -16.39
C ASP A 248 11.39 -25.53 -15.51
N ASN A 249 12.36 -26.19 -16.16
CA ASN A 249 13.44 -26.92 -15.50
C ASN A 249 14.31 -25.99 -14.66
N TRP A 250 14.67 -24.82 -15.19
CA TRP A 250 15.44 -23.82 -14.48
C TRP A 250 14.69 -23.30 -13.25
N TYR A 251 13.40 -22.95 -13.40
CA TYR A 251 12.57 -22.49 -12.29
C TYR A 251 12.49 -23.53 -11.17
N ALA A 252 12.18 -24.78 -11.52
CA ALA A 252 12.06 -25.87 -10.56
C ALA A 252 13.39 -26.15 -9.84
N SER A 253 14.51 -26.21 -10.57
CA SER A 253 15.83 -26.45 -9.99
C SER A 253 16.28 -25.31 -9.08
N VAL A 254 16.05 -24.05 -9.45
CA VAL A 254 16.37 -22.91 -8.57
C VAL A 254 15.49 -22.96 -7.31
N LEU A 255 14.20 -23.22 -7.45
CA LEU A 255 13.29 -23.33 -6.31
C LEU A 255 13.69 -24.49 -5.36
N ALA A 256 14.06 -25.65 -5.91
CA ALA A 256 14.55 -26.79 -5.15
C ALA A 256 15.82 -26.43 -4.36
N ASN A 257 16.74 -25.69 -4.97
CA ASN A 257 17.94 -25.22 -4.29
C ASN A 257 17.66 -24.14 -3.24
N MET A 258 16.71 -23.25 -3.47
CA MET A 258 16.27 -22.30 -2.44
C MET A 258 15.69 -23.00 -1.21
N GLN A 259 15.00 -24.14 -1.36
CA GLN A 259 14.50 -24.92 -0.22
C GLN A 259 15.60 -25.60 0.61
N ARG A 260 16.80 -25.79 0.04
CA ARG A 260 17.95 -26.41 0.72
C ARG A 260 18.75 -25.43 1.59
N ILE A 261 18.52 -24.12 1.42
CA ILE A 261 19.15 -23.02 2.18
C ILE A 261 18.26 -22.63 3.36
#